data_AF-A0A382ND73-F1
#
_entry.id   AF-A0A382ND73-F1
#
_cell.length_a   1.000
_cell.length_b   1.000
_cell.length_c   1.000
_cell.angle_alpha   90.00
_cell.angle_beta   90.00
_cell.angle_gamma   90.00
#
_symmetry.space_group_name_H-M   'P 1'
#
loop_
_entity.id
_entity.type
_entity.pdbx_description
1 polymer ?
#
loop_
_entity_poly.entity_id
_entity_poly.type
_entity_poly.pdbx_seq_one_letter_code
_entity_poly.pdbx_strand_id
1 'polypeptide(L)'
;MSASKLYHYSAKVTRVVDGDTIDVVLDLGFDVSLKARVRFFGIDAPESRTRDAEEKMRGLESKAYVQNWVDGHDDKVIIETSLDERGKFGRILGRILCP
;
A
#
# COMPACT_ATOMS: atom_id res chain seq x y z
N MET A 1 11.86 15.06 20.24
CA MET A 1 12.62 14.08 19.41
C MET A 1 11.84 12.77 19.47
N SER A 2 10.74 12.67 18.72
CA SER A 2 10.06 11.38 18.54
C SER A 2 11.03 10.52 17.72
N ALA A 3 11.54 9.44 18.29
CA ALA A 3 12.26 8.47 17.50
C ALA A 3 11.23 7.84 16.57
N SER A 4 11.26 8.21 15.29
CA SER A 4 10.46 7.60 14.25
C SER A 4 10.78 6.11 14.20
N LYS A 5 9.99 5.32 14.93
CA LYS A 5 10.12 3.88 14.87
C LYS A 5 9.52 3.44 13.55
N LEU A 6 10.41 3.21 12.60
CA LEU A 6 10.11 2.55 11.34
C LEU A 6 9.94 1.07 11.65
N TYR A 7 8.77 0.53 11.30
CA TYR A 7 8.51 -0.90 11.43
C TYR A 7 8.33 -1.51 10.05
N HIS A 8 9.07 -2.59 9.79
CA HIS A 8 8.99 -3.38 8.58
C HIS A 8 8.23 -4.66 8.87
N TYR A 9 7.19 -4.92 8.07
CA TYR A 9 6.39 -6.12 8.17
C TYR A 9 6.40 -6.85 6.83
N SER A 10 6.63 -8.16 6.87
CA SER A 10 6.35 -8.99 5.70
C SER A 10 4.85 -9.00 5.45
N ALA A 11 4.45 -8.78 4.22
CA ALA A 11 3.05 -8.72 3.86
C ALA A 11 2.79 -9.44 2.54
N LYS A 12 1.60 -10.03 2.44
CA LYS A 12 1.06 -10.53 1.18
C LYS A 12 0.04 -9.53 0.64
N VAL A 13 0.24 -9.07 -0.59
CA VAL A 13 -0.76 -8.24 -1.28
C VAL A 13 -1.94 -9.10 -1.66
N THR A 14 -3.14 -8.64 -1.31
CA THR A 14 -4.39 -9.35 -1.65
C THR A 14 -5.12 -8.68 -2.80
N ARG A 15 -5.00 -7.36 -2.91
CA ARG A 15 -5.68 -6.58 -3.93
C ARG A 15 -5.01 -5.22 -4.09
N VAL A 16 -4.77 -4.83 -5.34
CA VAL A 16 -4.45 -3.44 -5.68
C VAL A 16 -5.77 -2.69 -5.88
N VAL A 17 -6.04 -1.70 -5.02
CA VAL A 17 -7.26 -0.89 -5.10
C VAL A 17 -7.06 0.18 -6.17
N ASP A 18 -6.04 1.02 -5.96
CA ASP A 18 -5.64 2.14 -6.80
C ASP A 18 -4.10 2.21 -6.87
N GLY A 19 -3.56 3.12 -7.69
CA GLY A 19 -2.10 3.27 -7.86
C GLY A 19 -1.35 3.72 -6.59
N ASP A 20 -2.07 4.19 -5.57
CA ASP A 20 -1.53 4.63 -4.29
C ASP A 20 -2.03 3.80 -3.08
N THR A 21 -2.93 2.83 -3.31
CA THR A 21 -3.68 2.15 -2.24
C THR A 21 -3.77 0.66 -2.50
N ILE A 22 -3.29 -0.14 -1.55
CA ILE A 22 -3.33 -1.60 -1.62
C ILE A 22 -3.92 -2.23 -0.35
N ASP A 23 -4.56 -3.37 -0.52
CA ASP A 23 -5.03 -4.22 0.57
C ASP A 23 -4.01 -5.35 0.79
N VAL A 24 -3.47 -5.45 1.99
CA VAL A 24 -2.44 -6.42 2.37
C VAL A 24 -2.83 -7.24 3.58
N VAL A 25 -2.25 -8.43 3.68
CA VAL A 25 -2.22 -9.24 4.89
C VAL A 25 -0.80 -9.15 5.44
N LEU A 26 -0.64 -8.41 6.54
CA LEU A 26 0.62 -8.28 7.27
C LEU A 26 0.81 -9.51 8.15
N ASP A 27 2.01 -10.09 8.13
CA ASP A 27 2.44 -11.12 9.06
C ASP A 27 3.12 -10.45 10.26
N LEU A 28 2.54 -10.61 11.45
CA LEU A 28 3.07 -10.09 12.72
C LEU A 28 3.86 -11.15 13.50
N GLY A 29 3.99 -12.36 12.96
CA GLY A 29 4.53 -13.53 13.64
C GLY A 29 3.52 -14.18 14.58
N PHE A 30 3.93 -15.28 15.22
CA PHE A 30 3.11 -16.04 16.18
C PHE A 30 1.74 -16.47 15.64
N ASP A 31 1.63 -16.74 14.33
CA ASP A 31 0.36 -17.05 13.64
C ASP A 31 -0.67 -15.90 13.68
N VAL A 32 -0.20 -14.68 13.96
CA VAL A 32 -1.03 -13.47 13.97
C VAL A 32 -0.87 -12.74 12.64
N SER A 33 -1.97 -12.61 11.92
CA SER A 33 -2.03 -11.82 10.68
C SER A 33 -2.99 -10.64 10.82
N LEU A 34 -2.65 -9.52 10.19
CA LEU A 34 -3.46 -8.32 10.16
C LEU A 34 -3.81 -7.95 8.73
N LYS A 35 -5.11 -7.97 8.42
CA LYS A 35 -5.63 -7.40 7.17
C LYS A 35 -5.69 -5.89 7.30
N ALA A 36 -4.95 -5.19 6.46
CA ALA A 36 -4.91 -3.74 6.48
C ALA A 36 -4.89 -3.15 5.08
N ARG A 37 -5.48 -1.95 4.96
CA ARG A 37 -5.34 -1.11 3.77
C ARG A 37 -4.19 -0.15 4.00
N VAL A 38 -3.21 -0.20 3.12
CA VAL A 38 -2.02 0.66 3.15
C VAL A 38 -2.14 1.68 2.03
N ARG A 39 -2.00 2.95 2.39
CA ARG A 39 -1.86 4.05 1.42
C ARG A 39 -0.42 4.51 1.37
N PHE A 40 0.10 4.72 0.17
CA PHE A 40 1.47 5.14 -0.02
C PHE A 40 1.68 6.57 0.44
N PHE A 41 2.60 6.75 1.37
CA PHE A 41 2.92 8.07 1.87
C PHE A 41 3.64 8.90 0.80
N GLY A 42 3.05 10.03 0.42
CA GLY A 42 3.63 10.97 -0.54
C GLY A 42 3.37 10.63 -2.01
N ILE A 43 2.53 9.63 -2.30
CA ILE A 43 2.06 9.31 -3.65
C ILE A 43 0.57 9.65 -3.71
N ASP A 44 0.19 10.50 -4.65
CA ASP A 44 -1.20 10.81 -4.98
C ASP A 44 -1.47 10.32 -6.40
N ALA A 45 -2.05 9.13 -6.51
CA ALA A 45 -2.33 8.51 -7.81
C ALA A 45 -3.67 9.03 -8.35
N PRO A 46 -3.80 9.22 -9.68
CA PRO A 46 -5.05 9.66 -10.31
C PRO A 46 -6.17 8.66 -10.01
N GLU A 47 -7.37 9.17 -9.72
CA GLU A 47 -8.44 8.34 -9.18
C GLU A 47 -9.08 7.50 -10.31
N SER A 48 -9.07 6.18 -10.13
CA SER A 48 -9.61 5.25 -11.14
C SER A 48 -11.14 5.32 -11.27
N ARG A 49 -11.82 5.96 -10.30
CA ARG A 49 -13.29 6.08 -10.21
C ARG A 49 -13.81 7.48 -10.56
N THR A 50 -13.12 8.19 -11.45
CA THR A 50 -13.57 9.50 -11.97
C THR A 50 -14.38 9.38 -13.27
N ARG A 51 -15.24 10.37 -13.53
CA ARG A 51 -16.04 10.51 -14.76
C ARG A 51 -15.22 10.98 -15.96
N ASP A 52 -14.09 11.64 -15.71
CA ASP A 52 -13.14 12.07 -16.73
C ASP A 52 -12.37 10.90 -17.32
N ALA A 53 -12.49 10.74 -18.64
CA ALA A 53 -11.93 9.60 -19.35
C ALA A 53 -10.39 9.57 -19.33
N GLU A 54 -9.74 10.75 -19.37
CA GLU A 54 -8.27 10.85 -19.34
C GLU A 54 -7.69 10.47 -17.98
N GLU A 55 -8.29 10.95 -16.89
CA GLU A 55 -7.84 10.64 -15.54
C GLU A 55 -8.07 9.16 -15.22
N LYS A 56 -9.21 8.62 -15.64
CA LYS A 56 -9.52 7.19 -15.52
C LYS A 56 -8.51 6.31 -16.23
N MET A 57 -8.08 6.68 -17.44
CA MET A 57 -7.07 5.93 -18.19
C MET A 57 -5.73 5.89 -17.43
N ARG A 58 -5.28 7.04 -16.94
CA ARG A 58 -4.03 7.15 -16.14
C ARG A 58 -4.13 6.41 -14.80
N GLY A 59 -5.31 6.41 -14.16
CA GLY A 59 -5.58 5.64 -12.95
C GLY A 59 -5.52 4.13 -13.19
N LEU A 60 -6.05 3.66 -14.33
CA LEU A 60 -5.95 2.26 -14.74
C LEU A 60 -4.52 1.85 -15.07
N GLU A 61 -3.76 2.69 -15.76
CA GLU A 61 -2.33 2.45 -16.05
C GLU A 61 -1.51 2.37 -14.76
N SER A 62 -1.73 3.32 -13.84
CA SER A 62 -1.04 3.34 -12.54
C SER A 62 -1.36 2.10 -11.72
N LYS A 63 -2.63 1.67 -11.72
CA LYS A 63 -3.06 0.41 -11.08
C LYS A 63 -2.41 -0.81 -11.72
N ALA A 64 -2.39 -0.88 -13.05
CA ALA A 64 -1.78 -1.99 -13.78
C ALA A 64 -0.27 -2.07 -13.51
N TYR A 65 0.42 -0.93 -13.42
CA TYR A 65 1.83 -0.89 -13.06
C TYR A 65 2.09 -1.48 -11.68
N VAL A 66 1.32 -1.07 -10.65
CA VAL A 66 1.45 -1.62 -9.29
C VAL A 66 1.11 -3.11 -9.27
N GLN A 67 0.05 -3.53 -9.96
CA GLN A 67 -0.33 -4.94 -10.04
C GLN A 67 0.78 -5.79 -10.69
N ASN A 68 1.31 -5.37 -11.84
CA ASN A 68 2.40 -6.07 -12.53
C ASN A 68 3.66 -6.13 -11.66
N TRP A 69 3.96 -5.05 -10.92
CA TRP A 69 5.09 -5.03 -10.00
C TRP A 69 4.89 -6.02 -8.85
N VAL A 70 3.70 -6.09 -8.27
CA VAL A 70 3.35 -7.05 -7.20
C VAL A 70 3.38 -8.49 -7.70
N ASP A 71 2.80 -8.76 -8.88
CA ASP A 71 2.77 -10.08 -9.49
C ASP A 71 4.19 -10.60 -9.78
N GLY A 72 5.11 -9.70 -10.16
CA GLY A 72 6.53 -10.04 -10.36
C GLY A 72 7.29 -10.42 -9.10
N HIS A 73 6.72 -10.19 -7.90
CA HIS A 73 7.32 -10.50 -6.60
C HIS A 73 6.49 -11.52 -5.80
N ASP A 74 5.72 -12.39 -6.48
CA ASP A 74 4.89 -13.44 -5.87
C ASP A 74 3.90 -12.92 -4.79
N ASP A 75 3.33 -11.72 -5.00
CA ASP A 75 2.49 -11.01 -4.04
C ASP A 75 3.17 -10.67 -2.69
N LYS A 76 4.48 -10.88 -2.56
CA LYS A 76 5.22 -10.65 -1.31
C LYS A 76 5.88 -9.29 -1.33
N VAL A 77 5.59 -8.49 -0.30
CA VAL A 77 6.14 -7.15 -0.16
C VAL A 77 6.53 -6.90 1.29
N ILE A 78 7.48 -5.99 1.50
CA ILE A 78 7.78 -5.46 2.83
C ILE A 78 7.06 -4.12 2.96
N ILE A 79 6.19 -4.01 3.96
CA ILE A 79 5.53 -2.73 4.28
C ILE A 79 6.32 -2.05 5.38
N GLU A 80 6.91 -0.91 5.03
CA GLU A 80 7.46 0.03 5.99
C GLU A 80 6.34 0.94 6.48
N THR A 81 6.06 0.90 7.78
CA THR A 81 5.10 1.81 8.42
C THR A 81 5.84 2.84 9.26
N SER A 82 5.42 4.10 9.17
CA SER A 82 5.81 5.14 10.11
C SER A 82 4.68 5.31 11.12
N LEU A 83 4.95 5.00 12.39
CA LEU A 83 3.97 5.06 13.46
C LEU A 83 3.73 6.49 14.00
N ASP A 84 4.40 7.50 13.44
CA ASP A 84 4.36 8.87 13.97
C ASP A 84 2.98 9.52 13.88
N GLU A 85 2.16 9.18 12.89
CA GLU A 85 0.84 9.77 12.76
C GLU A 85 -0.12 8.72 12.24
N ARG A 86 -0.80 8.02 13.16
CA ARG A 86 -2.14 7.51 12.86
C ARG A 86 -2.95 8.73 12.41
N GLY A 87 -2.97 9.00 11.11
CA GLY A 87 -3.81 10.04 10.54
C GLY A 87 -5.22 9.87 11.10
N LYS A 88 -5.96 10.97 11.23
CA LYS A 88 -7.29 11.11 11.85
C LYS A 88 -8.36 10.04 11.51
N PHE A 89 -8.07 9.10 10.60
CA PHE A 89 -8.97 8.07 10.07
C PHE A 89 -8.45 6.64 10.11
N GLY A 90 -7.51 6.28 11.01
CA GLY A 90 -7.14 4.88 11.25
C GLY A 90 -6.52 4.14 10.06
N ARG A 91 -6.02 4.88 9.05
CA ARG A 91 -5.37 4.32 7.86
C ARG A 91 -3.88 4.16 8.12
N ILE A 92 -3.32 3.04 7.67
CA ILE A 92 -1.87 2.79 7.74
C ILE A 92 -1.22 3.55 6.58
N LEU A 93 -0.38 4.51 6.91
CA LEU A 93 0.52 5.16 5.95
C LEU A 93 1.79 4.32 5.90
N GLY A 94 2.14 3.87 4.70
CA GLY A 94 3.30 3.01 4.53
C GLY A 94 3.98 3.18 3.19
N ARG A 95 5.19 2.67 3.10
CA ARG A 95 5.92 2.53 1.84
C ARG A 95 6.07 1.05 1.54
N ILE A 96 5.89 0.70 0.27
CA ILE A 96 6.25 -0.63 -0.21
C ILE A 96 7.74 -0.64 -0.47
N LEU A 97 8.41 -1.62 0.12
CA LEU A 97 9.78 -1.97 -0.20
C LEU A 97 9.80 -3.31 -0.94
N CYS A 98 10.77 -3.46 -1.83
CA CYS A 98 11.10 -4.75 -2.41
C CYS A 98 11.46 -5.73 -1.28
N PRO A 99 10.98 -6.99 -1.33
CA PRO A 99 11.44 -8.04 -0.43
C PRO A 99 12.96 -8.28 -0.52
#